data_AF-A0A438HG85-F1
#
_entry.id   AF-A0A438HG85-F1
#
_cell.length_a   1.000
_cell.length_b   1.000
_cell.length_c   1.000
_cell.angle_alpha   90.00
_cell.angle_beta   90.00
_cell.angle_gamma   90.00
#
_symmetry.space_group_name_H-M   'P 1'
#
loop_
_entity.id
_entity.type
_entity.pdbx_description
1 polymer ?
#
loop_
_entity_poly.entity_id
_entity_poly.type
_entity_poly.pdbx_seq_one_letter_code
_entity_poly.pdbx_strand_id
1 'polypeptide(L)'
;MMFTRSIMTLELSTLIRIDLGTSRSKAISTRDKESRAKQKINHTSRVKSFAQLRYEQGQLREDGIQPNWIEMFKLMHAHKNGTPVDEVFHEIMARFDELLVAQM
;
A
#
# COMPACT_ATOMS: atom_id res chain seq x y z
N MET A 1 12.27 37.20 25.72
CA MET A 1 13.00 36.96 24.45
C MET A 1 12.28 35.80 23.72
N MET A 2 11.30 36.11 22.86
CA MET A 2 10.42 35.12 22.19
C MET A 2 10.19 35.46 20.71
N PHE A 3 11.24 35.70 19.93
CA PHE A 3 11.12 36.14 18.53
C PHE A 3 11.84 35.25 17.51
N THR A 4 12.00 33.95 17.80
CA THR A 4 12.69 33.02 16.87
C THR A 4 11.78 31.94 16.28
N ARG A 5 10.68 31.55 16.94
CA ARG A 5 9.76 30.52 16.41
C ARG A 5 8.81 31.02 15.32
N SER A 6 8.39 32.30 15.37
CA SER A 6 7.42 32.86 14.41
C SER A 6 8.02 33.16 13.04
N ILE A 7 9.33 33.48 12.97
CA ILE A 7 10.00 33.82 11.71
C ILE A 7 10.35 32.53 10.94
N MET A 8 10.81 31.48 11.62
CA MET A 8 11.11 30.19 10.99
C MET A 8 9.86 29.50 10.40
N THR A 9 8.68 29.68 11.02
CA THR A 9 7.43 29.10 10.52
C THR A 9 6.91 29.82 9.27
N LEU A 10 7.12 31.14 9.17
CA LEU A 10 6.82 31.91 7.97
C LEU A 10 7.72 31.50 6.80
N GLU A 11 9.04 31.41 7.00
CA GLU A 11 10.00 30.98 5.98
C GLU A 11 9.71 29.58 5.43
N LEU A 12 9.47 28.60 6.32
CA LEU A 12 9.12 27.23 5.93
C LEU A 12 7.80 27.17 5.16
N SER A 13 6.77 27.88 5.62
CA SER A 13 5.46 27.90 4.94
C SER A 13 5.53 28.54 3.55
N THR A 14 6.42 29.52 3.37
CA THR A 14 6.61 30.24 2.11
C THR A 14 7.41 29.38 1.13
N LEU A 15 8.47 28.72 1.60
CA LEU A 15 9.22 27.73 0.81
C LEU A 15 8.35 26.55 0.35
N ILE A 16 7.49 25.99 1.20
CA ILE A 16 6.56 24.91 0.84
C ILE A 16 5.56 25.38 -0.24
N ARG A 17 5.04 26.61 -0.13
CA ARG A 17 4.14 27.20 -1.16
C ARG A 17 4.84 27.43 -2.49
N ILE A 18 6.11 27.85 -2.48
CA ILE A 18 6.92 28.05 -3.69
C ILE A 18 7.19 26.69 -4.35
N ASP A 19 7.56 25.66 -3.58
CA ASP A 19 7.93 24.35 -4.12
C ASP A 19 6.74 23.61 -4.76
N LEU A 20 5.54 23.69 -4.16
CA LEU A 20 4.30 23.12 -4.73
C LEU A 20 3.82 23.83 -6.01
N GLY A 21 4.25 25.08 -6.24
CA GLY A 21 3.88 25.89 -7.40
C GLY A 21 4.77 25.68 -8.65
N THR A 22 5.94 25.05 -8.49
CA THR A 22 6.90 24.84 -9.57
C THR A 22 6.39 23.91 -10.68
N SER A 23 6.91 24.08 -11.91
CA SER A 23 6.60 23.21 -13.04
C SER A 23 6.94 21.74 -12.77
N ARG A 24 8.01 21.48 -12.02
CA ARG A 24 8.44 20.15 -11.60
C ARG A 24 7.40 19.48 -10.69
N SER A 25 6.94 20.16 -9.65
CA SER A 25 5.93 19.61 -8.73
C SER A 25 4.60 19.34 -9.42
N LYS A 26 4.20 20.20 -10.37
CA LYS A 26 3.02 19.98 -11.21
C LYS A 26 3.18 18.74 -12.09
N ALA A 27 4.33 18.56 -12.74
CA ALA A 27 4.61 17.40 -13.58
C ALA A 27 4.65 16.08 -12.78
N ILE A 28 5.18 16.11 -11.55
CA ILE A 28 5.13 14.95 -10.64
C ILE A 28 3.69 14.64 -10.27
N SER A 29 2.89 15.66 -9.92
CA SER A 29 1.48 15.49 -9.56
C SER A 29 0.63 14.93 -10.70
N THR A 30 0.84 15.36 -11.95
CA THR A 30 0.12 14.81 -13.11
C THR A 30 0.50 13.34 -13.33
N ARG A 31 1.80 13.02 -13.30
CA ARG A 31 2.29 11.65 -13.40
C ARG A 31 1.71 10.76 -12.30
N ASP A 32 1.68 11.22 -11.05
CA ASP A 32 1.16 10.44 -9.92
C ASP A 32 -0.36 10.26 -10.01
N LYS A 33 -1.11 11.24 -10.54
CA LYS A 33 -2.54 11.09 -10.83
C LYS A 33 -2.79 10.04 -11.90
N GLU A 34 -2.02 10.06 -12.98
CA GLU A 34 -2.11 9.04 -14.04
C GLU A 34 -1.74 7.65 -13.53
N SER A 35 -0.68 7.54 -12.73
CA SER A 35 -0.28 6.27 -12.08
C SER A 35 -1.38 5.76 -11.14
N ARG A 36 -1.99 6.64 -10.33
CA ARG A 36 -3.10 6.27 -9.44
C ARG A 36 -4.33 5.84 -10.24
N ALA A 37 -4.64 6.50 -11.35
CA ALA A 37 -5.76 6.12 -12.22
C ALA A 37 -5.57 4.73 -12.85
N LYS A 38 -4.32 4.28 -13.03
CA LYS A 38 -3.99 2.94 -13.54
C LYS A 38 -4.01 1.86 -12.44
N GLN A 39 -4.06 2.24 -11.17
CA GLN A 39 -4.09 1.28 -10.06
C GLN A 39 -5.48 0.62 -9.98
N LYS A 40 -5.56 -0.64 -10.45
CA LYS A 40 -6.80 -1.44 -10.43
C LYS A 40 -6.91 -2.37 -9.22
N ILE A 41 -5.79 -2.57 -8.52
CA ILE A 41 -5.68 -3.50 -7.40
C ILE A 41 -5.92 -2.73 -6.10
N ASN A 42 -7.05 -3.01 -5.46
CA ASN A 42 -7.44 -2.44 -4.17
C ASN A 42 -7.09 -3.37 -3.02
N HIS A 43 -6.72 -2.78 -1.88
CA HIS A 43 -6.52 -3.47 -0.61
C HIS A 43 -7.87 -3.69 0.08
N THR A 44 -8.15 -4.92 0.54
CA THR A 44 -9.46 -5.29 1.12
C THR A 44 -9.43 -5.70 2.59
N SER A 45 -8.26 -5.76 3.23
CA SER A 45 -8.17 -6.04 4.67
C SER A 45 -8.63 -4.90 5.59
N ARG A 46 -9.29 -3.89 5.03
CA ARG A 46 -9.88 -2.72 5.69
C ARG A 46 -8.88 -1.97 6.56
N VAL A 47 -8.92 -2.24 7.87
CA VAL A 47 -8.23 -1.47 8.92
C VAL A 47 -6.86 -2.05 9.25
N LYS A 48 -6.62 -3.31 8.88
CA LYS A 48 -5.37 -4.00 9.22
C LYS A 48 -4.27 -3.63 8.22
N SER A 49 -3.11 -3.25 8.75
CA SER A 49 -1.91 -3.03 7.96
C SER A 49 -1.26 -4.37 7.56
N PHE A 50 -0.35 -4.31 6.57
CA PHE A 50 0.48 -5.46 6.17
C PHE A 50 1.21 -6.07 7.37
N ALA A 51 1.89 -5.23 8.17
CA ALA A 51 2.69 -5.69 9.31
C ALA A 51 1.83 -6.35 10.39
N GLN A 52 0.65 -5.78 10.65
CA GLN A 52 -0.31 -6.35 11.59
C GLN A 52 -0.81 -7.72 11.12
N LEU A 53 -1.23 -7.84 9.86
CA LEU A 53 -1.67 -9.13 9.30
C LEU A 53 -0.58 -10.19 9.35
N ARG A 54 0.66 -9.82 8.98
CA ARG A 54 1.80 -10.73 9.01
C ARG A 54 2.09 -11.24 10.42
N TYR A 55 2.01 -10.36 11.41
CA TYR A 55 2.20 -10.72 12.81
C TYR A 55 1.08 -11.65 13.30
N GLU A 56 -0.18 -11.25 13.11
CA GLU A 56 -1.35 -12.06 13.52
C GLU A 56 -1.31 -13.45 12.89
N GLN A 57 -0.99 -13.56 11.60
CA GLN A 57 -0.94 -14.85 10.92
C GLN A 57 0.23 -15.73 11.38
N GLY A 58 1.38 -15.12 11.73
CA GLY A 58 2.49 -15.84 12.32
C GLY A 58 2.21 -16.36 13.73
N GLN A 59 1.36 -15.68 14.50
CA GLN A 59 0.91 -16.15 15.83
C GLN A 59 -0.14 -17.27 15.72
N LEU A 60 -0.94 -17.28 14.66
CA LEU A 60 -2.00 -18.28 14.45
C LEU A 60 -1.47 -19.63 13.94
N ARG A 61 -0.29 -19.66 13.32
CA ARG A 61 0.33 -20.91 12.84
C ARG A 61 1.05 -21.59 13.98
N GLU A 62 0.76 -22.87 14.21
CA GLU A 62 1.44 -23.67 15.25
C GLU A 62 2.97 -23.72 15.03
N ASP A 63 3.39 -23.64 13.77
CA ASP A 63 4.79 -23.66 13.36
C ASP A 63 5.52 -22.32 13.62
N GLY A 64 4.79 -21.24 13.93
CA GLY A 64 5.32 -19.88 14.08
C GLY A 64 5.90 -19.27 12.79
N ILE A 65 5.78 -19.98 11.65
CA ILE A 65 6.34 -19.57 10.37
C ILE A 65 5.48 -18.43 9.80
N GLN A 66 6.12 -17.37 9.34
CA GLN A 66 5.42 -16.26 8.73
C GLN A 66 4.85 -16.64 7.36
N PRO A 67 3.67 -16.12 6.99
CA PRO A 67 3.07 -16.39 5.69
C PRO A 67 3.98 -15.94 4.53
N ASN A 68 4.00 -16.73 3.46
CA ASN A 68 4.67 -16.38 2.21
C ASN A 68 4.04 -15.11 1.61
N TRP A 69 4.77 -14.40 0.76
CA TRP A 69 4.30 -13.22 0.04
C TRP A 69 3.02 -13.48 -0.75
N ILE A 70 2.88 -14.66 -1.37
CA ILE A 70 1.67 -15.04 -2.11
C ILE A 70 0.48 -15.23 -1.15
N GLU A 71 0.70 -15.88 -0.01
CA GLU A 71 -0.33 -16.03 1.03
C GLU A 71 -0.74 -14.68 1.63
N MET A 72 0.24 -13.80 1.87
CA MET A 72 -0.01 -12.43 2.30
C MET A 72 -0.82 -11.64 1.27
N PHE A 73 -0.50 -11.79 -0.02
CA PHE A 73 -1.26 -11.16 -1.09
C PHE A 73 -2.73 -11.62 -1.06
N LYS A 74 -2.98 -12.92 -0.94
CA LYS A 74 -4.33 -13.48 -0.77
C LYS A 74 -5.07 -12.88 0.43
N LEU A 75 -4.41 -12.82 1.59
CA LEU A 75 -5.02 -12.28 2.82
C LEU A 75 -5.37 -10.79 2.72
N MET A 76 -4.58 -10.02 1.98
CA MET A 76 -4.78 -8.58 1.83
C MET A 76 -5.82 -8.22 0.78
N HIS A 77 -5.97 -9.07 -0.24
CA HIS A 77 -6.75 -8.77 -1.43
C HIS A 77 -7.99 -9.66 -1.61
N ALA A 78 -8.22 -10.65 -0.74
CA ALA A 78 -9.48 -11.39 -0.68
C ALA A 78 -10.45 -10.82 0.35
N HIS A 79 -11.75 -11.04 0.15
CA HIS A 79 -12.75 -10.79 1.19
C HIS A 79 -12.54 -11.72 2.40
N LYS A 80 -13.16 -11.40 3.54
CA LYS A 80 -13.13 -12.25 4.75
C LYS A 80 -13.58 -13.70 4.48
N ASN A 81 -14.40 -13.90 3.45
CA ASN A 81 -14.92 -15.21 3.04
C ASN A 81 -13.99 -15.93 2.04
N GLY A 82 -12.81 -15.38 1.74
CA GLY A 82 -11.86 -15.92 0.76
C GLY A 82 -12.22 -15.65 -0.70
N THR A 83 -13.38 -15.03 -0.97
CA THR A 83 -13.81 -14.69 -2.33
C THR A 83 -12.96 -13.57 -2.91
N PRO A 84 -12.54 -13.67 -4.18
CA PRO A 84 -11.87 -12.58 -4.89
C PRO A 84 -12.80 -11.37 -5.00
N VAL A 85 -12.19 -10.18 -5.01
CA VAL A 85 -12.91 -8.89 -5.02
C VAL A 85 -13.46 -8.56 -6.41
N ASP A 86 -12.77 -9.02 -7.45
CA ASP A 86 -13.11 -8.78 -8.86
C ASP A 86 -12.57 -9.93 -9.72
N GLU A 87 -13.03 -10.02 -10.98
CA GLU A 87 -12.62 -11.04 -11.94
C GLU A 87 -11.11 -10.97 -12.25
N VAL A 88 -10.57 -9.75 -12.37
CA VAL A 88 -9.11 -9.52 -12.53
C VAL A 88 -8.33 -10.07 -11.34
N PHE A 89 -8.87 -9.95 -10.12
CA PHE A 89 -8.24 -10.54 -8.94
C PHE A 89 -8.29 -12.06 -8.98
N HIS A 90 -9.38 -12.64 -9.47
CA HIS A 90 -9.50 -14.09 -9.62
C HIS A 90 -8.41 -14.65 -10.54
N GLU A 91 -8.17 -14.03 -11.70
CA GLU A 91 -7.10 -14.41 -12.63
C GLU A 91 -5.70 -14.30 -11.99
N ILE A 92 -5.44 -13.21 -11.26
CA ILE A 92 -4.16 -13.01 -10.55
C ILE A 92 -3.95 -14.09 -9.48
N MET A 93 -5.00 -14.43 -8.72
CA MET A 93 -4.92 -15.47 -7.70
C MET A 93 -4.67 -16.85 -8.32
N ALA A 94 -5.33 -17.17 -9.43
CA ALA A 94 -5.11 -18.43 -10.15
C ALA A 94 -3.65 -18.57 -10.61
N ARG A 95 -3.08 -17.50 -11.16
CA ARG A 95 -1.66 -17.49 -11.56
C ARG A 95 -0.70 -17.61 -10.37
N PHE A 96 -1.06 -17.01 -9.23
CA PHE A 96 -0.29 -17.17 -8.00
C PHE A 96 -0.36 -18.59 -7.43
N ASP A 97 -1.48 -19.29 -7.60
CA ASP A 97 -1.61 -20.69 -7.23
C ASP A 97 -0.70 -21.60 -8.06
N GLU A 98 -0.63 -21.38 -9.37
CA GLU A 98 0.33 -22.08 -10.24
C GLU A 98 1.79 -21.87 -9.79
N LEU A 99 2.14 -20.62 -9.42
CA LEU A 99 3.48 -20.28 -8.95
C LEU A 99 3.80 -20.88 -7.57
N LEU A 100 2.81 -21.01 -6.68
CA LEU A 100 2.99 -21.68 -5.39
C LEU A 100 3.31 -23.16 -5.58
N VAL A 101 2.58 -23.84 -6.47
CA VAL A 101 2.81 -25.26 -6.78
C VAL A 101 4.19 -25.48 -7.41
N ALA A 102 4.68 -24.53 -8.21
CA ALA A 102 6.00 -24.62 -8.84
C ALA A 102 7.18 -24.34 -7.89
N GLN A 103 6.95 -23.80 -6.69
CA GLN A 103 8.00 -23.50 -5.70
C GLN A 103 8.05 -24.49 -4.52
N MET A 104 7.12 -25.45 -4.50
CA MET A 104 7.12 -26.59 -3.57
C MET A 104 7.79 -27.80 -4.22
#